data_AF-A0A3E0RB28-F1
#
_entry.id   AF-A0A3E0RB28-F1
#
_cell.length_a   1.000
_cell.length_b   1.000
_cell.length_c   1.000
_cell.angle_alpha   90.00
_cell.angle_beta   90.00
_cell.angle_gamma   90.00
#
_symmetry.space_group_name_H-M   'P 1'
#
loop_
_entity.id
_entity.type
_entity.pdbx_description
1 polymer ?
#
loop_
_entity_poly.entity_id
_entity_poly.type
_entity_poly.pdbx_seq_one_letter_code
_entity_poly.pdbx_strand_id
1 'polypeptide(L)'
;WHLSDPQALADIRWRYNGASSIEVHPEGHLVVHTSVGHFYESNPVSWGWKNGERVDFGSWYEVSNGQISFGVESIAYTLDSLVIDPQLIFTSFSGSLTDNWGFTATYDEQGRLYGGGVAFATGYVSTVGAFQTGYNGSSGPFQAFLPDVTVSVFDPNGNTLLYATYLGGTKSDHPHSMVVNSNGELIIMGTTGSTNFPTQNAIQSSNAGGATVNVNGYEFEDSDLFVTRFNATGSALLSSTYLGGTGNDGINMNINKNYGDASRGEVVVDDNDNIYITASTTSTNFPTTNCTSCTKAGGQDAVVLKLNPSGTAIQWSNYYGTTADDAGYSVKVRGSNVYMCGGTEGNNLPSTTGAYKSSKQGTAEDGFVARFNAALGSLTRSTYVGTSDYDQTFLLDVDKLGNVFVFGQTFGNYPITSGSWGTPQYRKQFIHKISADLSTSMASTAFGSPQGTINLVPTAFNVDDCLNILLSGWGGVTNSGFVPTSVDQLPTSSDALQTATNGSDFYFMVLGKNFTSFEYGSYFGGASSAEHVDGGTSRFDDRGRIYQAVCAGCGGNDDLPTTPGAFSQTNNSSNCNLGVIKLDFETGIEAIADVDFDYLIDTTCYELTLRLSNSSVNAN
;
A
#
# COMPACT_ATOMS: atom_id res chain seq x y z
N TRP A 1 -20.18 13.14 1.20
CA TRP A 1 -20.73 14.52 1.20
C TRP A 1 -20.25 15.35 2.41
N HIS A 2 -19.73 16.57 2.20
CA HIS A 2 -19.39 17.52 3.29
C HIS A 2 -20.17 18.82 3.13
N LEU A 3 -20.90 19.24 4.17
CA LEU A 3 -21.77 20.41 4.17
C LEU A 3 -21.34 21.40 5.25
N SER A 4 -20.83 22.56 4.83
CA SER A 4 -20.58 23.71 5.72
C SER A 4 -21.86 24.42 6.15
N ASP A 5 -22.98 24.16 5.46
CA ASP A 5 -24.32 24.54 5.88
C ASP A 5 -25.18 23.27 5.91
N PRO A 6 -25.47 22.72 7.11
CA PRO A 6 -26.33 21.56 7.26
C PRO A 6 -27.74 21.70 6.66
N GLN A 7 -28.23 22.92 6.41
CA GLN A 7 -29.53 23.13 5.75
C GLN A 7 -29.53 22.63 4.30
N ALA A 8 -28.38 22.65 3.63
CA ALA A 8 -28.23 22.16 2.25
C ALA A 8 -28.54 20.66 2.11
N LEU A 9 -28.56 19.91 3.23
CA LEU A 9 -28.89 18.49 3.24
C LEU A 9 -30.28 18.21 2.67
N ALA A 10 -31.25 19.11 2.93
CA ALA A 10 -32.62 18.97 2.43
C ALA A 10 -32.74 19.06 0.90
N ASP A 11 -31.73 19.64 0.25
CA ASP A 11 -31.67 19.87 -1.19
C ASP A 11 -30.93 18.74 -1.94
N ILE A 12 -30.17 17.90 -1.24
CA ILE A 12 -29.44 16.79 -1.86
C ILE A 12 -30.44 15.73 -2.32
N ARG A 13 -30.56 15.60 -3.65
CA ARG A 13 -31.31 14.53 -4.30
C ARG A 13 -30.57 14.07 -5.55
N TRP A 14 -30.54 12.77 -5.80
CA TRP A 14 -29.98 12.20 -7.02
C TRP A 14 -30.87 11.10 -7.60
N ARG A 15 -30.54 10.65 -8.80
CA ARG A 15 -31.20 9.51 -9.46
C ARG A 15 -30.19 8.77 -10.32
N TYR A 16 -30.36 7.46 -10.45
CA TYR A 16 -29.61 6.65 -11.40
C TYR A 16 -30.32 6.60 -12.74
N ASN A 17 -29.77 7.29 -13.75
CA ASN A 17 -30.26 7.15 -15.12
C ASN A 17 -29.84 5.77 -15.65
N GLY A 18 -30.81 4.93 -16.02
CA GLY A 18 -30.57 3.55 -16.47
C GLY A 18 -30.93 2.47 -15.44
N ALA A 19 -31.27 2.88 -14.21
CA ALA A 19 -31.86 1.96 -13.24
C ALA A 19 -33.30 1.59 -13.65
N SER A 20 -33.63 0.30 -13.59
CA SER A 20 -35.00 -0.21 -13.78
C SER A 20 -35.84 -0.02 -12.52
N SER A 21 -35.23 -0.13 -11.34
CA SER A 21 -35.85 0.14 -10.05
C SER A 21 -34.78 0.45 -9.00
N ILE A 22 -35.19 1.17 -7.96
CA ILE A 22 -34.36 1.50 -6.81
C ILE A 22 -35.20 1.20 -5.57
N GLU A 23 -34.66 0.46 -4.61
CA GLU A 23 -35.31 0.17 -3.33
C GLU A 23 -34.33 0.30 -2.17
N VAL A 24 -34.85 0.49 -0.96
CA VAL A 24 -34.05 0.42 0.27
C VAL A 24 -34.29 -0.95 0.88
N HIS A 25 -33.23 -1.74 1.02
CA HIS A 25 -33.31 -3.06 1.63
C HIS A 25 -33.67 -2.95 3.13
N PRO A 26 -34.31 -3.95 3.76
CA PRO A 26 -34.61 -3.91 5.20
C PRO A 26 -33.39 -3.69 6.12
N GLU A 27 -32.19 -4.00 5.64
CA GLU A 27 -30.93 -3.75 6.36
C GLU A 27 -30.40 -2.32 6.20
N GLY A 28 -31.05 -1.49 5.38
CA GLY A 28 -30.84 -0.05 5.24
C GLY A 28 -30.01 0.39 4.02
N HIS A 29 -29.44 -0.55 3.26
CA HIS A 29 -28.65 -0.25 2.07
C HIS A 29 -29.56 -0.01 0.85
N LEU A 30 -29.10 0.79 -0.10
CA LEU A 30 -29.81 1.04 -1.35
C LEU A 30 -29.54 -0.11 -2.33
N VAL A 31 -30.57 -0.64 -2.97
CA VAL A 31 -30.44 -1.62 -4.06
C VAL A 31 -30.83 -0.95 -5.37
N VAL A 32 -29.89 -0.84 -6.30
CA VAL A 32 -30.10 -0.26 -7.62
C VAL A 32 -30.14 -1.37 -8.65
N HIS A 33 -31.33 -1.64 -9.18
CA HIS A 33 -31.53 -2.62 -10.23
C HIS A 33 -31.32 -1.99 -11.60
N THR A 34 -30.64 -2.70 -12.48
CA THR A 34 -30.39 -2.31 -13.87
C THR A 34 -30.73 -3.48 -14.79
N SER A 35 -30.75 -3.24 -16.11
CA SER A 35 -30.99 -4.30 -17.09
C SER A 35 -29.90 -5.38 -17.14
N VAL A 36 -28.78 -5.17 -16.45
CA VAL A 36 -27.58 -6.03 -16.52
C VAL A 36 -27.17 -6.61 -15.15
N GLY A 37 -27.91 -6.29 -14.09
CA GLY A 37 -27.61 -6.71 -12.72
C GLY A 37 -28.12 -5.71 -11.70
N HIS A 38 -27.69 -5.86 -10.46
CA HIS A 38 -27.95 -4.90 -9.39
C HIS A 38 -26.63 -4.53 -8.69
N PHE A 39 -26.55 -3.32 -8.15
CA PHE A 39 -25.48 -2.92 -7.24
C PHE A 39 -26.08 -2.28 -5.99
N TYR A 40 -25.26 -2.15 -4.94
CA TYR A 40 -25.70 -1.77 -3.61
C TYR A 40 -24.94 -0.55 -3.13
N GLU A 41 -25.64 0.48 -2.64
CA GLU A 41 -25.00 1.51 -1.82
C GLU A 41 -25.17 1.16 -0.34
N SER A 42 -24.06 1.19 0.40
CA SER A 42 -24.04 0.89 1.85
C SER A 42 -24.86 1.91 2.65
N ASN A 43 -25.38 1.54 3.82
CA ASN A 43 -26.09 2.49 4.68
C ASN A 43 -25.23 3.73 4.93
N PRO A 44 -25.81 4.93 4.87
CA PRO A 44 -25.02 6.12 5.09
C PRO A 44 -24.58 6.22 6.55
N VAL A 45 -23.37 6.70 6.74
CA VAL A 45 -22.82 7.03 8.06
C VAL A 45 -22.67 8.54 8.15
N SER A 46 -23.00 9.15 9.27
CA SER A 46 -22.99 10.61 9.36
C SER A 46 -22.58 11.14 10.72
N TRP A 47 -21.87 12.27 10.68
CA TRP A 47 -21.41 12.98 11.86
C TRP A 47 -21.21 14.46 11.52
N GLY A 48 -21.09 15.32 12.52
CA GLY A 48 -20.76 16.73 12.29
C GLY A 48 -20.24 17.42 13.53
N TRP A 49 -20.10 18.74 13.47
CA TRP A 49 -19.49 19.54 14.52
C TRP A 49 -20.48 20.48 15.17
N LYS A 50 -20.37 20.67 16.49
CA LYS A 50 -21.11 21.72 17.20
C LYS A 50 -20.24 22.32 18.29
N ASN A 51 -19.98 23.62 18.21
CA ASN A 51 -19.09 24.34 19.13
C ASN A 51 -17.69 23.68 19.27
N GLY A 52 -17.20 23.07 18.18
CA GLY A 52 -15.91 22.37 18.17
C GLY A 52 -15.92 20.94 18.73
N GLU A 53 -17.08 20.39 19.11
CA GLU A 53 -17.23 18.99 19.51
C GLU A 53 -17.88 18.16 18.41
N ARG A 54 -17.43 16.91 18.22
CA ARG A 54 -18.01 15.97 17.25
C ARG A 54 -19.32 15.39 17.78
N VAL A 55 -20.31 15.29 16.90
CA VAL A 55 -21.63 14.71 17.16
C VAL A 55 -21.97 13.72 16.04
N ASP A 56 -21.99 12.43 16.35
CA ASP A 56 -22.49 11.40 15.46
C ASP A 56 -24.03 11.37 15.46
N PHE A 57 -24.65 11.10 14.32
CA PHE A 57 -26.11 11.06 14.19
C PHE A 57 -26.56 10.02 13.16
N GLY A 58 -27.78 9.50 13.34
CA GLY A 58 -28.36 8.54 12.42
C GLY A 58 -28.71 9.14 11.06
N SER A 59 -28.38 8.41 9.98
CA SER A 59 -28.78 8.73 8.61
C SER A 59 -29.24 7.47 7.87
N TRP A 60 -30.07 7.65 6.83
CA TRP A 60 -30.62 6.58 6.00
C TRP A 60 -30.98 7.10 4.61
N TYR A 61 -31.19 6.19 3.66
CA TYR A 61 -31.74 6.54 2.35
C TYR A 61 -33.25 6.69 2.39
N GLU A 62 -33.75 7.69 1.69
CA GLU A 62 -35.16 7.86 1.36
C GLU A 62 -35.33 7.85 -0.16
N VAL A 63 -36.23 6.98 -0.64
CA VAL A 63 -36.53 6.87 -2.07
C VAL A 63 -37.95 7.33 -2.34
N SER A 64 -38.10 8.32 -3.21
CA SER A 64 -39.40 8.86 -3.62
C SER A 64 -39.38 9.18 -5.11
N ASN A 65 -40.33 8.62 -5.86
CA ASN A 65 -40.45 8.82 -7.32
C ASN A 65 -39.16 8.55 -8.11
N GLY A 66 -38.35 7.58 -7.66
CA GLY A 66 -37.06 7.24 -8.29
C GLY A 66 -35.94 8.26 -8.06
N GLN A 67 -36.17 9.27 -7.22
CA GLN A 67 -35.13 10.10 -6.63
C GLN A 67 -34.75 9.56 -5.25
N ILE A 68 -33.46 9.61 -4.96
CA ILE A 68 -32.85 9.24 -3.70
C ILE A 68 -32.47 10.53 -2.97
N SER A 69 -32.67 10.53 -1.66
CA SER A 69 -32.22 11.58 -0.74
C SER A 69 -31.81 10.97 0.59
N PHE A 70 -31.18 11.76 1.47
CA PHE A 70 -30.88 11.33 2.83
C PHE A 70 -32.01 11.73 3.79
N GLY A 71 -32.46 10.78 4.59
CA GLY A 71 -33.13 11.07 5.86
C GLY A 71 -32.08 11.09 6.98
N VAL A 72 -32.22 12.03 7.90
CA VAL A 72 -31.28 12.20 9.02
C VAL A 72 -32.00 12.55 10.30
N GLU A 73 -31.37 12.26 11.44
CA GLU A 73 -31.82 12.76 12.73
C GLU A 73 -31.80 14.31 12.76
N SER A 74 -32.79 14.91 13.42
CA SER A 74 -32.96 16.37 13.44
C SER A 74 -31.77 17.14 14.00
N ILE A 75 -30.91 16.47 14.78
CA ILE A 75 -29.70 17.07 15.33
C ILE A 75 -28.75 17.55 14.23
N ALA A 76 -28.74 16.88 13.07
CA ALA A 76 -27.91 17.21 11.91
C ALA A 76 -28.06 18.69 11.48
N TYR A 77 -29.30 19.18 11.44
CA TYR A 77 -29.62 20.56 11.05
C TYR A 77 -29.23 21.63 12.08
N THR A 78 -28.72 21.21 13.24
CA THR A 78 -28.30 22.11 14.33
C THR A 78 -26.79 22.16 14.50
N LEU A 79 -26.05 21.47 13.65
CA LEU A 79 -24.59 21.41 13.63
C LEU A 79 -24.04 22.65 12.90
N ASP A 80 -22.77 22.94 13.13
CA ASP A 80 -22.02 23.98 12.43
C ASP A 80 -21.60 23.50 11.03
N SER A 81 -21.34 22.20 10.89
CA SER A 81 -21.12 21.48 9.63
C SER A 81 -21.40 19.99 9.81
N LEU A 82 -21.59 19.25 8.72
CA LEU A 82 -21.78 17.80 8.76
C LEU A 82 -21.12 17.07 7.59
N VAL A 83 -20.92 15.77 7.78
CA VAL A 83 -20.44 14.80 6.80
C VAL A 83 -21.46 13.66 6.71
N ILE A 84 -21.83 13.28 5.48
CA ILE A 84 -22.56 12.05 5.16
C ILE A 84 -21.64 11.21 4.29
N ASP A 85 -21.58 9.91 4.57
CA ASP A 85 -20.69 8.95 3.92
C ASP A 85 -19.25 9.35 4.15
N PRO A 86 -18.72 9.11 5.36
CA PRO A 86 -17.37 9.49 5.71
C PRO A 86 -16.40 8.80 4.75
N GLN A 87 -15.42 9.58 4.30
CA GLN A 87 -14.24 9.09 3.59
C GLN A 87 -13.60 7.92 4.35
N LEU A 88 -13.64 7.92 5.69
CA LEU A 88 -13.18 6.79 6.50
C LEU A 88 -14.21 5.63 6.52
N ILE A 89 -13.92 4.52 5.83
CA ILE A 89 -14.75 3.31 5.85
C ILE A 89 -14.65 2.64 7.22
N PHE A 90 -13.43 2.33 7.68
CA PHE A 90 -13.21 1.86 9.04
C PHE A 90 -11.76 2.04 9.51
N THR A 91 -11.59 2.10 10.83
CA THR A 91 -10.30 1.91 11.49
C THR A 91 -10.46 0.94 12.65
N SER A 92 -9.60 -0.08 12.71
CA SER A 92 -9.61 -1.10 13.76
C SER A 92 -8.20 -1.42 14.20
N PHE A 93 -8.03 -1.81 15.46
CA PHE A 93 -6.87 -2.61 15.86
C PHE A 93 -7.05 -4.08 15.45
N SER A 94 -5.96 -4.84 15.44
CA SER A 94 -6.00 -6.30 15.30
C SER A 94 -6.63 -6.99 16.51
N GLY A 95 -6.67 -6.33 17.67
CA GLY A 95 -7.13 -6.91 18.93
C GLY A 95 -6.08 -7.75 19.66
N SER A 96 -4.84 -7.81 19.15
CA SER A 96 -3.71 -8.53 19.78
C SER A 96 -3.54 -8.19 21.27
N LEU A 97 -3.33 -9.20 22.11
CA LEU A 97 -3.00 -9.03 23.53
C LEU A 97 -1.50 -8.88 23.79
N THR A 98 -0.68 -9.16 22.77
CA THR A 98 0.77 -8.99 22.79
C THR A 98 1.17 -7.88 21.83
N ASP A 99 2.40 -7.41 21.98
CA ASP A 99 3.00 -6.47 21.05
C ASP A 99 2.91 -6.99 19.62
N ASN A 100 2.27 -6.19 18.77
CA ASN A 100 2.03 -6.52 17.37
C ASN A 100 2.27 -5.28 16.53
N TRP A 101 3.35 -5.27 15.76
CA TRP A 101 3.77 -4.10 15.00
C TRP A 101 3.24 -4.20 13.56
N GLY A 102 2.76 -3.09 13.00
CA GLY A 102 2.23 -2.99 11.65
C GLY A 102 3.29 -2.72 10.58
N PHE A 103 3.13 -3.35 9.42
CA PHE A 103 4.06 -3.27 8.30
C PHE A 103 3.36 -2.89 7.00
N THR A 104 2.54 -3.80 6.48
CA THR A 104 2.00 -3.75 5.12
C THR A 104 0.50 -4.02 5.14
N ALA A 105 -0.24 -3.45 4.20
CA ALA A 105 -1.64 -3.79 4.02
C ALA A 105 -1.98 -3.93 2.53
N THR A 106 -2.94 -4.80 2.24
CA THR A 106 -3.46 -5.02 0.90
C THR A 106 -4.96 -5.29 0.95
N TYR A 107 -5.55 -5.52 -0.22
CA TYR A 107 -6.97 -5.77 -0.40
C TYR A 107 -7.19 -6.91 -1.40
N ASP A 108 -8.44 -7.32 -1.52
CA ASP A 108 -8.91 -8.20 -2.58
C ASP A 108 -10.10 -7.59 -3.35
N GLU A 109 -10.59 -8.32 -4.35
CA GLU A 109 -11.72 -7.88 -5.18
C GLU A 109 -13.02 -7.67 -4.38
N GLN A 110 -13.17 -8.33 -3.22
CA GLN A 110 -14.31 -8.14 -2.32
C GLN A 110 -14.17 -6.90 -1.44
N GLY A 111 -13.04 -6.19 -1.51
CA GLY A 111 -12.74 -5.02 -0.69
C GLY A 111 -12.43 -5.36 0.76
N ARG A 112 -12.04 -6.60 1.06
CA ARG A 112 -11.54 -6.99 2.40
C ARG A 112 -10.18 -6.36 2.62
N LEU A 113 -9.88 -5.99 3.87
CA LEU A 113 -8.56 -5.47 4.23
C LEU A 113 -7.72 -6.60 4.83
N TYR A 114 -6.51 -6.78 4.29
CA TYR A 114 -5.49 -7.68 4.78
C TYR A 114 -4.39 -6.84 5.44
N GLY A 115 -4.30 -6.88 6.77
CA GLY A 115 -3.26 -6.22 7.55
C GLY A 115 -2.13 -7.18 7.89
N GLY A 116 -0.92 -6.82 7.52
CA GLY A 116 0.31 -7.55 7.77
C GLY A 116 1.13 -6.85 8.85
N GLY A 117 1.59 -7.63 9.82
CA GLY A 117 2.43 -7.15 10.90
C GLY A 117 3.36 -8.25 11.39
N VAL A 118 3.90 -8.04 12.59
CA VAL A 118 4.75 -9.03 13.26
C VAL A 118 4.38 -9.10 14.75
N ALA A 119 4.53 -10.26 15.38
CA ALA A 119 4.25 -10.45 16.81
C ALA A 119 5.38 -11.23 17.50
N PHE A 120 5.65 -10.87 18.75
CA PHE A 120 6.83 -11.32 19.50
C PHE A 120 6.55 -12.44 20.52
N ALA A 121 5.28 -12.84 20.66
CA ALA A 121 4.87 -13.83 21.64
C ALA A 121 3.52 -14.47 21.30
N THR A 122 3.13 -15.45 22.11
CA THR A 122 1.74 -15.94 22.15
C THR A 122 0.83 -14.84 22.72
N GLY A 123 -0.35 -14.66 22.11
CA GLY A 123 -1.33 -13.65 22.54
C GLY A 123 -1.93 -12.83 21.39
N TYR A 124 -1.36 -12.94 20.18
CA TYR A 124 -2.01 -12.44 18.98
C TYR A 124 -3.26 -13.28 18.68
N VAL A 125 -4.28 -12.63 18.09
CA VAL A 125 -5.67 -13.13 17.99
C VAL A 125 -5.88 -14.17 16.89
N SER A 126 -4.96 -15.13 16.72
CA SER A 126 -5.07 -16.13 15.67
C SER A 126 -6.39 -16.92 15.76
N THR A 127 -7.07 -17.11 14.63
CA THR A 127 -8.40 -17.73 14.56
C THR A 127 -8.32 -19.26 14.49
N VAL A 128 -9.35 -19.95 14.99
CA VAL A 128 -9.43 -21.41 14.90
C VAL A 128 -9.43 -21.86 13.44
N GLY A 129 -8.56 -22.80 13.08
CA GLY A 129 -8.43 -23.31 11.71
C GLY A 129 -7.54 -22.46 10.81
N ALA A 130 -6.95 -21.37 11.32
CA ALA A 130 -5.85 -20.67 10.66
C ALA A 130 -4.63 -21.59 10.49
N PHE A 131 -3.78 -21.28 9.52
CA PHE A 131 -2.58 -22.05 9.20
C PHE A 131 -1.66 -22.27 10.40
N GLN A 132 -1.30 -21.18 11.10
CA GLN A 132 -0.46 -21.22 12.29
C GLN A 132 -1.14 -20.41 13.40
N THR A 133 -1.51 -21.09 14.48
CA THR A 133 -2.26 -20.52 15.62
C THR A 133 -1.39 -20.22 16.84
N GLY A 134 -0.06 -20.24 16.68
CA GLY A 134 0.87 -20.04 17.78
C GLY A 134 2.20 -19.46 17.29
N TYR A 135 2.84 -18.71 18.16
CA TYR A 135 4.18 -18.16 17.95
C TYR A 135 5.23 -19.27 18.08
N ASN A 136 6.14 -19.38 17.10
CA ASN A 136 7.11 -20.46 17.00
C ASN A 136 8.50 -20.12 17.58
N GLY A 137 8.76 -18.85 17.91
CA GLY A 137 9.99 -18.41 18.57
C GLY A 137 10.06 -18.74 20.06
N SER A 138 11.24 -18.57 20.65
CA SER A 138 11.44 -18.79 22.08
C SER A 138 10.79 -17.68 22.90
N SER A 139 9.65 -17.95 23.52
CA SER A 139 9.04 -17.03 24.50
C SER A 139 9.90 -16.96 25.77
N GLY A 140 10.49 -15.79 26.06
CA GLY A 140 11.31 -15.58 27.25
C GLY A 140 11.11 -14.20 27.87
N PRO A 141 11.42 -14.01 29.17
CA PRO A 141 11.26 -12.72 29.87
C PRO A 141 12.21 -11.63 29.37
N PHE A 142 13.25 -12.02 28.63
CA PHE A 142 14.08 -11.12 27.83
C PHE A 142 13.77 -11.41 26.38
N GLN A 143 13.02 -10.51 25.74
CA GLN A 143 12.56 -10.63 24.37
C GLN A 143 13.78 -10.73 23.45
N ALA A 144 14.12 -11.94 23.00
CA ALA A 144 14.83 -12.04 21.75
C ALA A 144 13.85 -11.47 20.72
N PHE A 145 14.12 -10.28 20.19
CA PHE A 145 13.29 -9.57 19.20
C PHE A 145 13.25 -10.38 17.89
N LEU A 146 12.58 -11.53 17.94
CA LEU A 146 12.49 -12.56 16.92
C LEU A 146 11.00 -12.75 16.57
N PRO A 147 10.37 -11.78 15.90
CA PRO A 147 8.93 -11.85 15.72
C PRO A 147 8.55 -12.78 14.57
N ASP A 148 7.35 -13.35 14.65
CA ASP A 148 6.72 -14.06 13.53
C ASP A 148 5.82 -13.08 12.77
N VAL A 149 5.66 -13.27 11.46
CA VAL A 149 4.68 -12.53 10.66
C VAL A 149 3.28 -12.79 11.21
N THR A 150 2.44 -11.75 11.24
CA THR A 150 1.01 -11.85 11.52
C THR A 150 0.19 -11.33 10.35
N VAL A 151 -0.94 -11.97 10.09
CA VAL A 151 -1.89 -11.59 9.05
C VAL A 151 -3.27 -11.52 9.65
N SER A 152 -3.88 -10.33 9.65
CA SER A 152 -5.26 -10.06 10.11
C SER A 152 -6.12 -9.71 8.90
N VAL A 153 -7.20 -10.44 8.65
CA VAL A 153 -8.11 -10.16 7.52
C VAL A 153 -9.47 -9.77 8.03
N PHE A 154 -9.91 -8.58 7.62
CA PHE A 154 -11.16 -7.98 8.04
C PHE A 154 -12.20 -8.05 6.93
N ASP A 155 -13.48 -8.12 7.30
CA ASP A 155 -14.56 -7.87 6.35
C ASP A 155 -14.45 -6.44 5.76
N PRO A 156 -15.14 -6.13 4.65
CA PRO A 156 -14.99 -4.84 3.97
C PRO A 156 -15.34 -3.62 4.83
N ASN A 157 -16.09 -3.81 5.92
CA ASN A 157 -16.56 -2.76 6.83
C ASN A 157 -15.76 -2.75 8.16
N GLY A 158 -14.81 -3.66 8.35
CA GLY A 158 -13.97 -3.73 9.55
C GLY A 158 -14.64 -4.27 10.80
N ASN A 159 -15.87 -4.76 10.72
CA ASN A 159 -16.65 -5.18 11.89
C ASN A 159 -16.25 -6.59 12.37
N THR A 160 -15.81 -7.43 11.43
CA THR A 160 -15.45 -8.83 11.68
C THR A 160 -14.03 -9.11 11.25
N LEU A 161 -13.25 -9.75 12.13
CA LEU A 161 -12.00 -10.42 11.76
C LEU A 161 -12.35 -11.80 11.17
N LEU A 162 -12.17 -11.94 9.86
CA LEU A 162 -12.49 -13.14 9.10
C LEU A 162 -11.50 -14.28 9.38
N TYR A 163 -10.21 -13.97 9.38
CA TYR A 163 -9.19 -14.85 9.91
C TYR A 163 -7.98 -14.07 10.40
N ALA A 164 -7.23 -14.68 11.31
CA ALA A 164 -5.91 -14.22 11.71
C ALA A 164 -4.96 -15.40 11.87
N THR A 165 -3.74 -15.28 11.35
CA THR A 165 -2.72 -16.34 11.41
C THR A 165 -1.35 -15.76 11.69
N TYR A 166 -0.51 -16.55 12.34
CA TYR A 166 0.93 -16.36 12.28
C TYR A 166 1.50 -16.94 10.98
N LEU A 167 2.73 -16.56 10.65
CA LEU A 167 3.60 -17.21 9.67
C LEU A 167 5.05 -16.99 10.10
N GLY A 168 5.71 -18.04 10.58
CA GLY A 168 7.09 -17.90 11.01
C GLY A 168 7.70 -19.16 11.62
N GLY A 169 9.01 -19.13 11.78
CA GLY A 169 9.83 -20.15 12.40
C GLY A 169 10.31 -19.73 13.79
N THR A 170 11.58 -19.98 14.08
CA THR A 170 12.16 -19.76 15.42
C THR A 170 12.98 -18.48 15.54
N LYS A 171 13.10 -17.71 14.47
CA LYS A 171 13.87 -16.47 14.35
C LYS A 171 13.02 -15.39 13.68
N SER A 172 13.57 -14.19 13.51
CA SER A 172 12.86 -13.02 12.96
C SER A 172 12.31 -13.26 11.56
N ASP A 173 11.02 -13.02 11.38
CA ASP A 173 10.27 -13.16 10.13
C ASP A 173 9.36 -11.94 9.90
N HIS A 174 9.60 -11.17 8.85
CA HIS A 174 8.89 -9.89 8.60
C HIS A 174 8.20 -9.86 7.24
N PRO A 175 6.94 -9.38 7.13
CA PRO A 175 6.30 -9.13 5.85
C PRO A 175 6.72 -7.76 5.29
N HIS A 176 7.19 -7.71 4.05
CA HIS A 176 7.53 -6.43 3.39
C HIS A 176 6.38 -5.97 2.50
N SER A 177 5.77 -6.88 1.76
CA SER A 177 4.65 -6.53 0.90
C SER A 177 3.69 -7.70 0.70
N MET A 178 2.42 -7.37 0.49
CA MET A 178 1.35 -8.34 0.25
C MET A 178 0.52 -7.98 -0.98
N VAL A 179 0.03 -8.99 -1.69
CA VAL A 179 -0.92 -8.84 -2.79
C VAL A 179 -1.87 -10.03 -2.82
N VAL A 180 -3.13 -9.82 -3.17
CA VAL A 180 -4.09 -10.90 -3.38
C VAL A 180 -4.27 -11.10 -4.89
N ASN A 181 -4.20 -12.35 -5.34
CA ASN A 181 -4.38 -12.68 -6.76
C ASN A 181 -5.87 -12.83 -7.13
N SER A 182 -6.17 -13.07 -8.41
CA SER A 182 -7.56 -13.20 -8.90
C SER A 182 -8.34 -14.39 -8.27
N ASN A 183 -7.64 -15.33 -7.65
CA ASN A 183 -8.22 -16.49 -6.95
C ASN A 183 -8.51 -16.21 -5.47
N GLY A 184 -8.28 -14.97 -4.99
CA GLY A 184 -8.42 -14.61 -3.57
C GLY A 184 -7.28 -15.15 -2.69
N GLU A 185 -6.17 -15.61 -3.29
CA GLU A 185 -5.02 -16.16 -2.58
C GLU A 185 -4.06 -15.04 -2.19
N LEU A 186 -3.74 -14.93 -0.90
CA LEU A 186 -2.79 -13.95 -0.39
C LEU A 186 -1.36 -14.39 -0.68
N ILE A 187 -0.60 -13.53 -1.35
CA ILE A 187 0.83 -13.66 -1.60
C ILE A 187 1.55 -12.66 -0.70
N ILE A 188 2.53 -13.13 0.07
CA ILE A 188 3.36 -12.33 0.96
C ILE A 188 4.81 -12.50 0.52
N MET A 189 5.49 -11.37 0.34
CA MET A 189 6.94 -11.30 0.24
C MET A 189 7.50 -10.63 1.49
N GLY A 190 8.60 -11.16 1.99
CA GLY A 190 9.26 -10.63 3.17
C GLY A 190 10.64 -11.23 3.37
N THR A 191 11.18 -11.07 4.56
CA THR A 191 12.48 -11.64 4.94
C THR A 191 12.34 -12.57 6.13
N THR A 192 13.08 -13.67 6.11
CA THR A 192 13.14 -14.66 7.17
C THR A 192 14.59 -14.93 7.57
N GLY A 193 14.87 -14.89 8.87
CA GLY A 193 16.08 -15.46 9.48
C GLY A 193 15.84 -16.85 10.06
N SER A 194 14.65 -17.42 9.84
CA SER A 194 14.27 -18.73 10.37
C SER A 194 14.79 -19.83 9.45
N THR A 195 15.65 -20.71 9.95
CA THR A 195 16.04 -21.94 9.24
C THR A 195 14.92 -22.99 9.15
N ASN A 196 13.85 -22.79 9.94
CA ASN A 196 12.64 -23.63 9.99
C ASN A 196 11.38 -22.86 9.57
N PHE A 197 11.52 -21.83 8.73
CA PHE A 197 10.38 -21.11 8.17
C PHE A 197 9.45 -22.09 7.43
N PRO A 198 8.12 -21.96 7.55
CA PRO A 198 7.20 -22.88 6.90
C PRO A 198 7.34 -22.86 5.38
N THR A 199 7.70 -23.99 4.77
CA THR A 199 7.82 -24.13 3.31
C THR A 199 6.79 -25.09 2.74
N GLN A 200 6.38 -24.88 1.49
CA GLN A 200 5.44 -25.73 0.77
C GLN A 200 5.71 -25.62 -0.74
N ASN A 201 5.90 -26.73 -1.46
CA ASN A 201 6.20 -26.69 -2.90
C ASN A 201 7.33 -25.69 -3.27
N ALA A 202 8.38 -25.65 -2.47
CA ALA A 202 9.36 -24.58 -2.49
C ALA A 202 10.31 -24.64 -3.71
N ILE A 203 10.74 -23.46 -4.17
CA ILE A 203 11.85 -23.30 -5.12
C ILE A 203 13.18 -23.59 -4.41
N GLN A 204 13.36 -23.02 -3.22
CA GLN A 204 14.40 -23.36 -2.26
C GLN A 204 13.76 -23.70 -0.92
N SER A 205 14.10 -24.87 -0.37
CA SER A 205 13.53 -25.42 0.86
C SER A 205 14.34 -25.09 2.13
N SER A 206 15.39 -24.28 2.02
CA SER A 206 16.27 -23.93 3.13
C SER A 206 16.83 -22.53 2.93
N ASN A 207 17.01 -21.81 4.04
CA ASN A 207 17.76 -20.56 4.08
C ASN A 207 19.21 -20.80 3.58
N ALA A 208 19.65 -19.97 2.64
CA ALA A 208 20.94 -20.07 1.96
C ALA A 208 22.06 -19.32 2.68
N GLY A 209 21.72 -18.42 3.62
CA GLY A 209 22.65 -17.86 4.59
C GLY A 209 22.58 -16.33 4.70
N GLY A 210 23.76 -15.73 4.86
CA GLY A 210 23.93 -14.34 5.23
C GLY A 210 24.78 -14.16 6.48
N ALA A 211 25.11 -12.91 6.78
CA ALA A 211 25.76 -12.52 8.02
C ALA A 211 24.72 -12.08 9.05
N THR A 212 25.11 -12.08 10.31
CA THR A 212 24.26 -11.52 11.37
C THR A 212 24.17 -10.01 11.23
N VAL A 213 22.95 -9.48 11.13
CA VAL A 213 22.69 -8.06 10.94
C VAL A 213 21.63 -7.59 11.93
N ASN A 214 21.80 -6.37 12.43
CA ASN A 214 20.78 -5.71 13.24
C ASN A 214 20.09 -4.64 12.41
N VAL A 215 18.78 -4.74 12.32
CA VAL A 215 17.94 -3.82 11.55
C VAL A 215 16.87 -3.31 12.49
N ASN A 216 16.78 -2.00 12.74
CA ASN A 216 15.71 -1.41 13.56
C ASN A 216 15.45 -2.11 14.91
N GLY A 217 16.48 -2.69 15.54
CA GLY A 217 16.36 -3.42 16.80
C GLY A 217 16.14 -4.94 16.65
N TYR A 218 15.90 -5.45 15.45
CA TYR A 218 15.79 -6.87 15.13
C TYR A 218 17.15 -7.49 14.83
N GLU A 219 17.36 -8.73 15.23
CA GLU A 219 18.52 -9.52 14.79
C GLU A 219 18.10 -10.54 13.74
N PHE A 220 18.80 -10.53 12.61
CA PHE A 220 18.76 -11.59 11.61
C PHE A 220 20.11 -12.29 11.64
N GLU A 221 20.18 -13.55 12.07
CA GLU A 221 21.44 -14.31 12.12
C GLU A 221 21.94 -14.65 10.71
N ASP A 222 20.98 -14.98 9.85
CA ASP A 222 21.02 -15.10 8.40
C ASP A 222 19.73 -14.45 7.87
N SER A 223 19.64 -14.18 6.55
CA SER A 223 18.42 -13.61 6.00
C SER A 223 18.26 -13.93 4.53
N ASP A 224 17.16 -14.62 4.22
CA ASP A 224 16.70 -14.83 2.86
C ASP A 224 15.34 -14.16 2.66
N LEU A 225 15.01 -13.81 1.41
CA LEU A 225 13.63 -13.50 1.06
C LEU A 225 12.77 -14.75 1.28
N PHE A 226 11.53 -14.56 1.71
CA PHE A 226 10.50 -15.58 1.53
C PHE A 226 9.41 -15.08 0.58
N VAL A 227 8.77 -16.03 -0.10
CA VAL A 227 7.53 -15.79 -0.84
C VAL A 227 6.54 -16.87 -0.46
N THR A 228 5.44 -16.48 0.17
CA THR A 228 4.40 -17.38 0.68
C THR A 228 3.07 -17.09 0.02
N ARG A 229 2.36 -18.13 -0.42
CA ARG A 229 1.00 -18.05 -0.94
C ARG A 229 0.05 -18.86 -0.06
N PHE A 230 -0.93 -18.21 0.53
CA PHE A 230 -2.02 -18.84 1.29
C PHE A 230 -3.18 -19.24 0.37
N ASN A 231 -3.95 -20.23 0.79
CA ASN A 231 -5.31 -20.38 0.26
C ASN A 231 -6.20 -19.20 0.71
N ALA A 232 -7.33 -19.00 0.02
CA ALA A 232 -8.21 -17.85 0.28
C ALA A 232 -8.79 -17.76 1.70
N THR A 233 -8.78 -18.87 2.46
CA THR A 233 -9.26 -18.94 3.84
C THR A 233 -8.15 -18.77 4.88
N GLY A 234 -6.87 -18.61 4.47
CA GLY A 234 -5.74 -18.48 5.38
C GLY A 234 -5.43 -19.74 6.22
N SER A 235 -5.95 -20.91 5.82
CA SER A 235 -5.85 -22.16 6.59
C SER A 235 -4.71 -23.07 6.15
N ALA A 236 -4.15 -22.84 4.95
CA ALA A 236 -3.04 -23.63 4.43
C ALA A 236 -2.16 -22.81 3.48
N LEU A 237 -0.88 -23.18 3.39
CA LEU A 237 0.02 -22.70 2.35
C LEU A 237 -0.19 -23.51 1.07
N LEU A 238 -0.26 -22.83 -0.07
CA LEU A 238 -0.26 -23.44 -1.40
C LEU A 238 1.15 -23.50 -1.98
N SER A 239 1.95 -22.47 -1.69
CA SER A 239 3.40 -22.46 -1.89
C SER A 239 4.06 -21.62 -0.81
N SER A 240 5.28 -21.96 -0.43
CA SER A 240 6.16 -21.09 0.35
C SER A 240 7.60 -21.53 0.16
N THR A 241 8.48 -20.56 -0.06
CA THR A 241 9.87 -20.79 -0.44
C THR A 241 10.78 -19.73 0.16
N TYR A 242 12.02 -20.12 0.44
CA TYR A 242 13.13 -19.19 0.54
C TYR A 242 13.55 -18.75 -0.87
N LEU A 243 14.16 -17.56 -0.97
CA LEU A 243 14.81 -17.04 -2.16
C LEU A 243 16.06 -16.25 -1.76
N GLY A 244 17.22 -16.87 -1.89
CA GLY A 244 18.48 -16.24 -1.52
C GLY A 244 19.73 -17.06 -1.83
N GLY A 245 20.87 -16.45 -1.54
CA GLY A 245 22.23 -16.93 -1.76
C GLY A 245 23.04 -16.92 -0.46
N THR A 246 24.37 -16.79 -0.56
CA THR A 246 25.25 -16.90 0.63
C THR A 246 25.40 -15.58 1.41
N GLY A 247 24.87 -14.48 0.90
CA GLY A 247 24.80 -13.18 1.57
C GLY A 247 23.40 -12.91 2.14
N ASN A 248 23.18 -11.72 2.69
CA ASN A 248 21.86 -11.31 3.16
C ASN A 248 21.00 -10.87 1.97
N ASP A 249 19.78 -11.43 1.89
CA ASP A 249 18.79 -11.19 0.85
C ASP A 249 17.48 -10.70 1.45
N GLY A 250 16.82 -9.77 0.76
CA GLY A 250 15.54 -9.18 1.18
C GLY A 250 15.67 -7.95 2.06
N ILE A 251 16.84 -7.68 2.63
CA ILE A 251 17.10 -6.54 3.51
C ILE A 251 17.93 -5.46 2.79
N ASN A 252 17.49 -4.20 2.89
CA ASN A 252 18.30 -3.04 2.49
C ASN A 252 19.13 -2.51 3.67
N MET A 253 20.45 -2.72 3.60
CA MET A 253 21.37 -2.37 4.69
C MET A 253 22.25 -1.17 4.37
N ASN A 254 22.54 -0.93 3.09
CA ASN A 254 23.58 0.02 2.71
C ASN A 254 23.04 1.43 2.40
N ILE A 255 21.80 1.55 1.90
CA ILE A 255 21.26 2.85 1.46
C ILE A 255 19.89 3.21 2.07
N ASN A 256 19.70 2.88 3.35
CA ASN A 256 18.50 3.24 4.12
C ASN A 256 18.59 4.70 4.67
N LYS A 257 17.49 5.45 4.61
CA LYS A 257 17.43 6.82 5.17
C LYS A 257 16.26 7.04 6.13
N ASN A 258 15.39 6.05 6.26
CA ASN A 258 14.25 6.07 7.15
C ASN A 258 14.15 4.74 7.91
N TYR A 259 13.54 4.81 9.09
CA TYR A 259 13.02 3.67 9.82
C TYR A 259 12.09 2.87 8.90
N GLY A 260 12.26 1.55 8.92
CA GLY A 260 11.56 0.63 8.02
C GLY A 260 12.11 0.50 6.60
N ASP A 261 13.05 1.35 6.15
CA ASP A 261 13.60 1.25 4.78
C ASP A 261 14.39 -0.05 4.52
N ALA A 262 14.86 -0.69 5.58
CA ALA A 262 15.50 -1.99 5.50
C ALA A 262 14.54 -3.10 5.05
N SER A 263 13.24 -2.93 5.33
CA SER A 263 12.17 -3.86 4.94
C SER A 263 11.45 -3.38 3.67
N ARG A 264 12.18 -2.71 2.76
CA ARG A 264 11.66 -2.30 1.45
C ARG A 264 11.75 -3.45 0.45
N GLY A 265 10.80 -3.42 -0.48
CA GLY A 265 10.63 -4.41 -1.52
C GLY A 265 9.15 -4.48 -1.87
N GLU A 266 8.85 -5.09 -3.01
CA GLU A 266 7.49 -5.11 -3.52
C GLU A 266 7.19 -6.43 -4.21
N VAL A 267 5.96 -6.90 -4.06
CA VAL A 267 5.39 -8.04 -4.77
C VAL A 267 4.11 -7.60 -5.46
N VAL A 268 3.98 -7.88 -6.76
CA VAL A 268 2.76 -7.62 -7.53
C VAL A 268 2.43 -8.83 -8.40
N VAL A 269 1.19 -8.90 -8.88
CA VAL A 269 0.77 -9.89 -9.87
C VAL A 269 0.39 -9.22 -11.19
N ASP A 270 0.53 -9.93 -12.31
CA ASP A 270 -0.07 -9.53 -13.59
C ASP A 270 -1.45 -10.18 -13.79
N ASP A 271 -2.14 -9.84 -14.88
CA ASP A 271 -3.47 -10.36 -15.21
C ASP A 271 -3.53 -11.90 -15.38
N ASN A 272 -2.38 -12.57 -15.46
CA ASN A 272 -2.28 -14.03 -15.50
C ASN A 272 -1.80 -14.61 -14.16
N ASP A 273 -1.89 -13.83 -13.09
CA ASP A 273 -1.42 -14.12 -11.74
C ASP A 273 0.09 -14.44 -11.63
N ASN A 274 0.92 -14.12 -12.64
CA ASN A 274 2.37 -14.29 -12.48
C ASN A 274 2.88 -13.30 -11.43
N ILE A 275 3.79 -13.75 -10.58
CA ILE A 275 4.24 -12.99 -9.41
C ILE A 275 5.56 -12.28 -9.76
N TYR A 276 5.62 -10.97 -9.55
CA TYR A 276 6.81 -10.16 -9.79
C TYR A 276 7.29 -9.55 -8.49
N ILE A 277 8.59 -9.62 -8.26
CA ILE A 277 9.19 -9.17 -7.00
C ILE A 277 10.38 -8.27 -7.30
N THR A 278 10.54 -7.24 -6.47
CA THR A 278 11.83 -6.56 -6.29
C THR A 278 12.23 -6.49 -4.82
N ALA A 279 13.53 -6.54 -4.57
CA ALA A 279 14.15 -6.46 -3.26
C ALA A 279 15.64 -6.07 -3.40
N SER A 280 16.37 -6.10 -2.29
CA SER A 280 17.83 -5.95 -2.25
C SER A 280 18.54 -7.25 -1.94
N THR A 281 19.78 -7.39 -2.43
CA THR A 281 20.65 -8.55 -2.22
C THR A 281 22.09 -8.13 -2.01
N THR A 282 22.77 -8.79 -1.06
CA THR A 282 24.24 -8.78 -0.97
C THR A 282 24.85 -10.11 -1.44
N SER A 283 24.02 -11.07 -1.84
CA SER A 283 24.44 -12.35 -2.40
C SER A 283 25.03 -12.19 -3.80
N THR A 284 26.18 -12.79 -4.06
CA THR A 284 26.78 -12.90 -5.41
C THR A 284 26.21 -14.06 -6.22
N ASN A 285 25.41 -14.91 -5.58
CA ASN A 285 24.83 -16.16 -6.07
C ASN A 285 23.32 -16.26 -5.77
N PHE A 286 22.62 -15.13 -5.76
CA PHE A 286 21.16 -15.07 -5.67
C PHE A 286 20.54 -15.94 -6.78
N PRO A 287 19.37 -16.58 -6.54
CA PRO A 287 18.74 -17.45 -7.52
C PRO A 287 18.46 -16.73 -8.84
N THR A 288 19.19 -17.13 -9.88
CA THR A 288 19.04 -16.59 -11.24
C THR A 288 18.54 -17.68 -12.18
N THR A 289 17.60 -17.32 -13.03
CA THR A 289 17.06 -18.17 -14.10
C THR A 289 16.76 -17.26 -15.27
N ASN A 290 17.04 -17.67 -16.51
CA ASN A 290 16.82 -16.87 -17.73
C ASN A 290 17.22 -15.39 -17.59
N CYS A 291 18.37 -15.16 -16.95
CA CYS A 291 18.85 -13.84 -16.57
C CYS A 291 19.60 -13.18 -17.73
N THR A 292 19.43 -11.87 -17.84
CA THR A 292 20.25 -10.99 -18.68
C THR A 292 21.40 -10.36 -17.90
N SER A 293 21.21 -10.13 -16.60
CA SER A 293 22.25 -9.76 -15.65
C SER A 293 22.25 -10.76 -14.50
N CYS A 294 23.26 -11.64 -14.48
CA CYS A 294 23.31 -12.81 -13.61
C CYS A 294 24.30 -12.67 -12.45
N THR A 295 24.93 -11.51 -12.30
CA THR A 295 25.97 -11.27 -11.30
C THR A 295 25.75 -9.92 -10.66
N LYS A 296 25.91 -9.86 -9.34
CA LYS A 296 25.94 -8.61 -8.58
C LYS A 296 27.10 -7.72 -9.03
N ALA A 297 26.83 -6.45 -9.25
CA ALA A 297 27.79 -5.46 -9.70
C ALA A 297 28.41 -4.66 -8.53
N GLY A 298 27.63 -4.37 -7.48
CA GLY A 298 28.01 -3.56 -6.34
C GLY A 298 28.15 -4.30 -5.01
N GLY A 299 28.08 -3.56 -3.89
CA GLY A 299 28.10 -4.11 -2.53
C GLY A 299 26.75 -4.72 -2.15
N GLN A 300 25.68 -3.97 -2.40
CA GLN A 300 24.29 -4.39 -2.42
C GLN A 300 23.70 -3.98 -3.77
N ASP A 301 22.94 -4.87 -4.41
CA ASP A 301 22.21 -4.55 -5.64
C ASP A 301 20.70 -4.75 -5.44
N ALA A 302 19.90 -4.16 -6.33
CA ALA A 302 18.52 -4.56 -6.49
C ALA A 302 18.43 -5.92 -7.20
N VAL A 303 17.36 -6.66 -6.93
CA VAL A 303 16.91 -7.79 -7.73
C VAL A 303 15.52 -7.53 -8.29
N VAL A 304 15.25 -8.08 -9.47
CA VAL A 304 13.92 -8.16 -10.05
C VAL A 304 13.70 -9.55 -10.63
N LEU A 305 12.59 -10.18 -10.27
CA LEU A 305 12.28 -11.53 -10.70
C LEU A 305 10.80 -11.73 -10.99
N LYS A 306 10.52 -12.78 -11.77
CA LYS A 306 9.18 -13.28 -12.07
C LYS A 306 9.08 -14.75 -11.70
N LEU A 307 8.05 -15.10 -10.92
CA LEU A 307 7.64 -16.48 -10.66
C LEU A 307 6.43 -16.84 -11.50
N ASN A 308 6.21 -18.14 -11.70
CA ASN A 308 4.93 -18.63 -12.23
C ASN A 308 3.77 -18.33 -11.26
N PRO A 309 2.51 -18.42 -11.70
CA PRO A 309 1.37 -18.08 -10.85
C PRO A 309 1.25 -18.96 -9.59
N SER A 310 1.74 -20.19 -9.67
CA SER A 310 1.79 -21.09 -8.54
C SER A 310 2.94 -20.83 -7.57
N GLY A 311 3.80 -19.83 -7.79
CA GLY A 311 4.93 -19.51 -6.91
C GLY A 311 5.96 -20.64 -6.73
N THR A 312 6.03 -21.57 -7.69
CA THR A 312 6.85 -22.81 -7.61
C THR A 312 8.02 -22.85 -8.58
N ALA A 313 8.16 -21.86 -9.47
CA ALA A 313 9.28 -21.77 -10.40
C ALA A 313 9.62 -20.32 -10.73
N ILE A 314 10.92 -20.00 -10.75
CA ILE A 314 11.43 -18.74 -11.30
C ILE A 314 11.37 -18.81 -12.82
N GLN A 315 10.64 -17.90 -13.45
CA GLN A 315 10.60 -17.77 -14.91
C GLN A 315 11.80 -16.98 -15.42
N TRP A 316 12.11 -15.87 -14.75
CA TRP A 316 13.37 -15.14 -14.91
C TRP A 316 13.73 -14.37 -13.63
N SER A 317 15.01 -14.06 -13.42
CA SER A 317 15.51 -13.30 -12.26
C SER A 317 16.79 -12.56 -12.63
N ASN A 318 16.92 -11.28 -12.28
CA ASN A 318 18.05 -10.44 -12.65
C ASN A 318 18.55 -9.61 -11.46
N TYR A 319 19.87 -9.44 -11.41
CA TYR A 319 20.50 -8.35 -10.67
C TYR A 319 20.34 -7.03 -11.42
N TYR A 320 20.26 -5.93 -10.67
CA TYR A 320 20.20 -4.58 -11.21
C TYR A 320 20.87 -3.58 -10.27
N GLY A 321 21.75 -2.76 -10.84
CA GLY A 321 22.44 -1.73 -10.08
C GLY A 321 23.68 -1.23 -10.79
N THR A 322 24.51 -0.54 -10.03
CA THR A 322 25.80 0.03 -10.39
C THR A 322 26.93 -0.78 -9.78
N THR A 323 28.16 -0.27 -9.82
CA THR A 323 29.28 -0.86 -9.07
C THR A 323 29.38 -0.36 -7.63
N ALA A 324 28.43 0.48 -7.18
CA ALA A 324 28.29 0.96 -5.81
C ALA A 324 27.06 0.30 -5.15
N ASP A 325 26.53 0.84 -4.06
CA ASP A 325 25.33 0.28 -3.44
C ASP A 325 24.04 0.79 -4.13
N ASP A 326 23.14 -0.16 -4.36
CA ASP A 326 21.86 -0.01 -5.02
C ASP A 326 20.77 -0.80 -4.26
N ALA A 327 19.52 -0.36 -4.38
CA ALA A 327 18.39 -1.05 -3.78
C ALA A 327 17.14 -0.96 -4.65
N GLY A 328 16.34 -2.03 -4.66
CA GLY A 328 15.04 -2.08 -5.33
C GLY A 328 13.92 -1.94 -4.30
N TYR A 329 13.02 -0.98 -4.51
CA TYR A 329 11.98 -0.65 -3.51
C TYR A 329 10.57 -0.95 -3.98
N SER A 330 10.26 -0.69 -5.25
CA SER A 330 8.91 -0.85 -5.80
C SER A 330 8.96 -1.40 -7.22
N VAL A 331 7.98 -2.24 -7.56
CA VAL A 331 7.81 -2.83 -8.89
C VAL A 331 6.33 -2.75 -9.32
N LYS A 332 6.10 -2.46 -10.60
CA LYS A 332 4.77 -2.51 -11.24
C LYS A 332 4.86 -3.18 -12.61
N VAL A 333 3.79 -3.86 -12.99
CA VAL A 333 3.66 -4.49 -14.30
C VAL A 333 2.55 -3.80 -15.08
N ARG A 334 2.79 -3.51 -16.35
CA ARG A 334 1.77 -2.98 -17.25
C ARG A 334 1.99 -3.49 -18.67
N GLY A 335 1.06 -4.32 -19.13
CA GLY A 335 1.17 -5.01 -20.41
C GLY A 335 2.48 -5.80 -20.52
N SER A 336 3.28 -5.53 -21.54
CA SER A 336 4.55 -6.24 -21.76
C SER A 336 5.75 -5.72 -20.95
N ASN A 337 5.53 -4.82 -19.99
CA ASN A 337 6.60 -4.10 -19.31
C ASN A 337 6.54 -4.25 -17.80
N VAL A 338 7.71 -4.36 -17.18
CA VAL A 338 7.91 -4.27 -15.74
C VAL A 338 8.69 -3.01 -15.45
N TYR A 339 8.23 -2.19 -14.52
CA TYR A 339 8.90 -0.97 -14.07
C TYR A 339 9.33 -1.16 -12.63
N MET A 340 10.57 -0.78 -12.33
CA MET A 340 11.14 -0.86 -10.98
C MET A 340 11.78 0.47 -10.62
N CYS A 341 11.65 0.91 -9.37
CA CYS A 341 12.33 2.09 -8.84
C CYS A 341 13.10 1.76 -7.57
N GLY A 342 14.06 2.63 -7.27
CA GLY A 342 14.99 2.43 -6.16
C GLY A 342 15.96 3.59 -5.96
N GLY A 343 17.01 3.34 -5.19
CA GLY A 343 18.12 4.27 -4.96
C GLY A 343 19.45 3.70 -5.45
N THR A 344 20.39 4.59 -5.81
CA THR A 344 21.75 4.24 -6.26
C THR A 344 22.77 5.26 -5.75
N GLU A 345 23.91 4.79 -5.23
CA GLU A 345 25.09 5.62 -4.98
C GLU A 345 25.97 5.81 -6.22
N GLY A 346 25.89 4.88 -7.18
CA GLY A 346 26.78 4.84 -8.35
C GLY A 346 26.31 5.61 -9.57
N ASN A 347 27.24 5.84 -10.51
CA ASN A 347 27.03 6.67 -11.71
C ASN A 347 27.02 5.89 -13.04
N ASN A 348 26.99 4.55 -12.96
CA ASN A 348 27.08 3.63 -14.09
C ASN A 348 25.88 2.66 -14.19
N LEU A 349 24.65 3.16 -14.00
CA LEU A 349 23.45 2.36 -14.24
C LEU A 349 23.43 1.83 -15.68
N PRO A 350 22.98 0.59 -15.91
CA PRO A 350 22.91 0.01 -17.25
C PRO A 350 21.80 0.66 -18.09
N SER A 351 21.94 0.61 -19.42
CA SER A 351 20.87 0.97 -20.38
C SER A 351 20.27 2.38 -20.25
N THR A 352 21.10 3.38 -19.91
CA THR A 352 20.67 4.78 -19.73
C THR A 352 20.78 5.67 -20.98
N THR A 353 21.33 5.15 -22.08
CA THR A 353 21.46 5.91 -23.33
C THR A 353 20.09 6.25 -23.91
N GLY A 354 19.83 7.54 -24.15
CA GLY A 354 18.55 8.05 -24.64
C GLY A 354 17.42 8.03 -23.61
N ALA A 355 17.74 7.85 -22.33
CA ALA A 355 16.82 8.02 -21.22
C ALA A 355 16.70 9.49 -20.80
N TYR A 356 15.71 9.79 -19.95
CA TYR A 356 15.51 11.14 -19.40
C TYR A 356 16.77 11.72 -18.77
N LYS A 357 17.45 10.95 -17.91
CA LYS A 357 18.77 11.24 -17.38
C LYS A 357 19.69 10.06 -17.54
N SER A 358 20.76 10.27 -18.30
CA SER A 358 21.76 9.23 -18.58
C SER A 358 22.89 9.13 -17.56
N SER A 359 22.98 10.09 -16.64
CA SER A 359 24.02 10.15 -15.60
C SER A 359 23.44 10.60 -14.27
N LYS A 360 24.04 10.08 -13.19
CA LYS A 360 23.77 10.55 -11.83
C LYS A 360 24.01 12.05 -11.69
N GLN A 361 23.14 12.72 -10.96
CA GLN A 361 23.18 14.14 -10.65
C GLN A 361 23.60 14.37 -9.19
N GLY A 362 23.12 13.54 -8.28
CA GLY A 362 23.33 13.65 -6.83
C GLY A 362 24.76 13.36 -6.38
N THR A 363 25.18 14.02 -5.30
CA THR A 363 26.46 13.75 -4.64
C THR A 363 26.42 12.52 -3.71
N ALA A 364 25.25 12.22 -3.13
CA ALA A 364 25.00 11.07 -2.26
C ALA A 364 24.26 9.96 -3.04
N GLU A 365 22.97 9.74 -2.81
CA GLU A 365 22.14 8.85 -3.60
C GLU A 365 21.30 9.62 -4.63
N ASP A 366 21.06 9.00 -5.80
CA ASP A 366 19.98 9.38 -6.73
C ASP A 366 18.93 8.27 -6.75
N GLY A 367 17.69 8.63 -7.07
CA GLY A 367 16.67 7.65 -7.44
C GLY A 367 16.92 7.10 -8.85
N PHE A 368 16.29 5.98 -9.18
CA PHE A 368 16.27 5.45 -10.54
C PHE A 368 14.92 4.88 -10.91
N VAL A 369 14.68 4.76 -12.22
CA VAL A 369 13.61 3.92 -12.78
C VAL A 369 14.21 3.01 -13.85
N ALA A 370 13.88 1.73 -13.80
CA ALA A 370 14.29 0.70 -14.75
C ALA A 370 13.06 0.06 -15.40
N ARG A 371 13.14 -0.26 -16.69
CA ARG A 371 12.09 -0.92 -17.47
C ARG A 371 12.59 -2.23 -18.06
N PHE A 372 11.90 -3.33 -17.77
CA PHE A 372 12.19 -4.66 -18.27
C PHE A 372 11.06 -5.18 -19.15
N ASN A 373 11.39 -6.12 -20.04
CA ASN A 373 10.38 -6.89 -20.76
C ASN A 373 9.76 -7.94 -19.81
N ALA A 374 8.43 -7.95 -19.66
CA ALA A 374 7.75 -8.83 -18.70
C ALA A 374 7.85 -10.33 -19.04
N ALA A 375 7.98 -10.68 -20.31
CA ALA A 375 8.11 -12.07 -20.75
C ALA A 375 9.55 -12.58 -20.61
N LEU A 376 10.53 -11.75 -21.01
CA LEU A 376 11.93 -12.16 -21.15
C LEU A 376 12.84 -11.75 -19.98
N GLY A 377 12.38 -10.85 -19.11
CA GLY A 377 13.19 -10.28 -18.03
C GLY A 377 14.34 -9.38 -18.50
N SER A 378 14.46 -9.09 -19.79
CA SER A 378 15.54 -8.28 -20.35
C SER A 378 15.34 -6.80 -20.04
N LEU A 379 16.38 -6.14 -19.51
CA LEU A 379 16.39 -4.68 -19.31
C LEU A 379 16.31 -3.95 -20.66
N THR A 380 15.38 -3.01 -20.78
CA THR A 380 15.12 -2.25 -22.01
C THR A 380 15.53 -0.78 -21.90
N ARG A 381 15.40 -0.17 -20.72
CA ARG A 381 15.90 1.18 -20.43
C ARG A 381 16.00 1.40 -18.92
N SER A 382 16.93 2.27 -18.51
CA SER A 382 16.94 2.88 -17.18
C SER A 382 17.16 4.38 -17.24
N THR A 383 16.74 5.10 -16.20
CA THR A 383 17.01 6.53 -16.03
C THR A 383 17.34 6.83 -14.58
N TYR A 384 18.21 7.81 -14.36
CA TYR A 384 18.35 8.46 -13.06
C TYR A 384 17.16 9.40 -12.80
N VAL A 385 16.83 9.61 -11.53
CA VAL A 385 15.80 10.54 -11.05
C VAL A 385 16.31 11.23 -9.78
N GLY A 386 16.66 12.50 -9.88
CA GLY A 386 17.19 13.27 -8.75
C GLY A 386 17.67 14.65 -9.14
N THR A 387 18.19 15.38 -8.16
CA THR A 387 18.78 16.72 -8.24
C THR A 387 20.30 16.61 -8.02
N SER A 388 20.98 17.72 -7.72
CA SER A 388 22.41 17.68 -7.37
C SER A 388 22.67 17.18 -5.93
N ASP A 389 21.62 17.09 -5.11
CA ASP A 389 21.68 16.67 -3.72
C ASP A 389 21.18 15.22 -3.58
N TYR A 390 20.84 14.81 -2.35
CA TYR A 390 20.24 13.50 -2.09
C TYR A 390 18.85 13.40 -2.70
N ASP A 391 18.60 12.30 -3.41
CA ASP A 391 17.29 11.91 -3.91
C ASP A 391 17.13 10.38 -3.91
N GLN A 392 15.97 9.87 -3.51
CA GLN A 392 15.60 8.46 -3.74
C GLN A 392 14.13 8.35 -4.12
N THR A 393 13.80 7.37 -4.97
CA THR A 393 12.43 7.03 -5.38
C THR A 393 11.96 5.77 -4.67
N PHE A 394 11.01 5.88 -3.75
CA PHE A 394 10.58 4.78 -2.88
C PHE A 394 9.42 3.96 -3.44
N LEU A 395 8.48 4.62 -4.11
CA LEU A 395 7.28 3.99 -4.67
C LEU A 395 7.07 4.44 -6.10
N LEU A 396 6.49 3.57 -6.93
CA LEU A 396 6.13 3.90 -8.30
C LEU A 396 4.73 3.40 -8.67
N ASP A 397 4.10 4.07 -9.63
CA ASP A 397 2.88 3.58 -10.27
C ASP A 397 2.79 3.94 -11.76
N VAL A 398 1.89 3.31 -12.52
CA VAL A 398 1.80 3.46 -13.98
C VAL A 398 0.35 3.71 -14.46
N ASP A 399 0.13 4.82 -15.15
CA ASP A 399 -1.14 5.58 -15.17
C ASP A 399 -2.22 5.32 -16.26
N LYS A 400 -2.77 4.15 -16.53
CA LYS A 400 -3.69 3.90 -17.68
C LYS A 400 -3.14 4.16 -19.11
N LEU A 401 -2.49 5.30 -19.36
CA LEU A 401 -1.79 5.73 -20.58
C LEU A 401 -0.35 5.19 -20.64
N GLY A 402 0.17 4.62 -19.55
CA GLY A 402 1.48 3.98 -19.50
C GLY A 402 2.63 4.88 -19.03
N ASN A 403 2.35 6.12 -18.64
CA ASN A 403 3.36 6.99 -18.03
C ASN A 403 3.68 6.51 -16.62
N VAL A 404 4.95 6.66 -16.25
CA VAL A 404 5.50 6.16 -15.00
C VAL A 404 5.60 7.30 -14.01
N PHE A 405 5.05 7.11 -12.82
CA PHE A 405 5.15 8.05 -11.72
C PHE A 405 6.03 7.46 -10.63
N VAL A 406 6.85 8.30 -10.02
CA VAL A 406 7.64 7.94 -8.84
C VAL A 406 7.39 8.94 -7.72
N PHE A 407 7.31 8.42 -6.49
CA PHE A 407 7.20 9.18 -5.26
C PHE A 407 8.48 8.99 -4.43
N GLY A 408 9.09 10.10 -4.03
CA GLY A 408 10.42 10.08 -3.43
C GLY A 408 10.68 11.21 -2.43
N GLN A 409 11.84 11.16 -1.81
CA GLN A 409 12.36 12.21 -0.92
C GLN A 409 13.56 12.90 -1.57
N THR A 410 13.74 14.19 -1.26
CA THR A 410 14.82 15.02 -1.80
C THR A 410 15.36 15.98 -0.75
N PHE A 411 16.67 16.22 -0.77
CA PHE A 411 17.29 17.33 -0.05
C PHE A 411 17.50 18.57 -0.93
N GLY A 412 17.38 18.40 -2.25
CA GLY A 412 17.66 19.46 -3.21
C GLY A 412 16.45 20.27 -3.61
N ASN A 413 16.69 21.13 -4.59
CA ASN A 413 15.66 21.99 -5.17
C ASN A 413 14.90 21.26 -6.29
N TYR A 414 14.09 20.27 -5.92
CA TYR A 414 13.37 19.45 -6.90
C TYR A 414 12.43 20.30 -7.78
N PRO A 415 12.45 20.11 -9.12
CA PRO A 415 11.66 20.92 -10.04
C PRO A 415 10.15 20.76 -9.84
N ILE A 416 9.42 21.87 -9.93
CA ILE A 416 7.95 21.90 -10.00
C ILE A 416 7.60 22.44 -11.38
N THR A 417 6.86 21.65 -12.16
CA THR A 417 6.41 22.05 -13.50
C THR A 417 5.47 23.25 -13.41
N SER A 418 5.54 24.15 -14.40
CA SER A 418 4.66 25.33 -14.44
C SER A 418 3.20 24.89 -14.48
N GLY A 419 2.38 25.45 -13.58
CA GLY A 419 0.97 25.08 -13.43
C GLY A 419 0.71 23.92 -12.47
N SER A 420 1.75 23.20 -12.03
CA SER A 420 1.62 22.22 -10.96
C SER A 420 1.50 22.91 -9.60
N TRP A 421 0.60 22.39 -8.76
CA TRP A 421 0.59 22.65 -7.33
C TRP A 421 1.86 22.10 -6.68
N GLY A 422 2.37 22.77 -5.64
CA GLY A 422 3.48 22.32 -4.81
C GLY A 422 3.84 23.39 -3.76
N THR A 423 4.81 23.10 -2.89
CA THR A 423 5.33 24.07 -1.91
C THR A 423 6.82 24.34 -2.17
N PRO A 424 7.16 25.22 -3.14
CA PRO A 424 8.54 25.38 -3.64
C PRO A 424 9.57 25.69 -2.54
N GLN A 425 9.21 26.47 -1.53
CA GLN A 425 10.11 26.88 -0.45
C GLN A 425 10.41 25.76 0.54
N TYR A 426 9.55 24.74 0.60
CA TYR A 426 9.48 23.75 1.68
C TYR A 426 9.63 22.31 1.18
N ARG A 427 9.82 22.13 -0.12
CA ARG A 427 9.91 20.82 -0.77
C ARG A 427 10.95 19.91 -0.12
N LYS A 428 10.49 18.72 0.28
CA LYS A 428 11.30 17.59 0.76
C LYS A 428 10.80 16.24 0.27
N GLN A 429 9.64 16.23 -0.37
CA GLN A 429 9.08 15.11 -1.11
C GLN A 429 8.88 15.54 -2.56
N PHE A 430 8.94 14.58 -3.49
CA PHE A 430 8.67 14.84 -4.89
C PHE A 430 7.82 13.75 -5.52
N ILE A 431 7.08 14.14 -6.56
CA ILE A 431 6.42 13.21 -7.47
C ILE A 431 6.86 13.58 -8.88
N HIS A 432 7.28 12.59 -9.67
CA HIS A 432 7.78 12.80 -11.03
C HIS A 432 7.08 11.87 -12.02
N LYS A 433 6.48 12.45 -13.05
CA LYS A 433 5.88 11.77 -14.20
C LYS A 433 6.86 11.69 -15.37
N ILE A 434 7.14 10.48 -15.81
CA ILE A 434 8.09 10.15 -16.89
C ILE A 434 7.32 9.38 -17.99
N SER A 435 7.69 9.56 -19.25
CA SER A 435 7.10 8.82 -20.36
C SER A 435 7.26 7.30 -20.20
N ALA A 436 6.35 6.53 -20.81
CA ALA A 436 6.34 5.06 -20.75
C ALA A 436 7.66 4.39 -21.18
N ASP A 437 8.40 5.05 -22.07
CA ASP A 437 9.70 4.61 -22.56
C ASP A 437 10.88 5.14 -21.75
N LEU A 438 10.65 5.86 -20.65
CA LEU A 438 11.62 6.48 -19.76
C LEU A 438 12.56 7.51 -20.44
N SER A 439 12.20 8.04 -21.61
CA SER A 439 13.02 9.00 -22.35
C SER A 439 12.76 10.46 -21.99
N THR A 440 11.57 10.79 -21.49
CA THR A 440 11.11 12.17 -21.36
C THR A 440 10.54 12.43 -19.96
N SER A 441 11.05 13.47 -19.29
CA SER A 441 10.38 14.06 -18.12
C SER A 441 9.16 14.84 -18.59
N MET A 442 7.97 14.45 -18.11
CA MET A 442 6.71 15.03 -18.56
C MET A 442 6.22 16.12 -17.61
N ALA A 443 6.24 15.83 -16.31
CA ALA A 443 5.86 16.78 -15.27
C ALA A 443 6.45 16.35 -13.94
N SER A 444 6.62 17.30 -13.02
CA SER A 444 6.96 17.01 -11.63
C SER A 444 6.30 18.02 -10.69
N THR A 445 6.15 17.59 -9.45
CA THR A 445 5.81 18.45 -8.31
C THR A 445 6.67 18.08 -7.12
N ALA A 446 6.75 18.97 -6.14
CA ALA A 446 7.45 18.78 -4.90
C ALA A 446 6.76 19.57 -3.79
N PHE A 447 6.71 18.99 -2.60
CA PHE A 447 6.01 19.55 -1.45
C PHE A 447 6.71 19.22 -0.13
N GLY A 448 6.25 19.86 0.92
CA GLY A 448 6.73 19.77 2.30
C GLY A 448 6.27 20.97 3.12
N SER A 449 6.75 21.07 4.36
CA SER A 449 6.30 22.08 5.34
C SER A 449 7.40 23.08 5.76
N PRO A 450 7.02 24.23 6.37
CA PRO A 450 7.97 25.25 6.85
C PRO A 450 9.06 24.74 7.80
N GLN A 451 8.94 23.53 8.32
CA GLN A 451 9.87 22.92 9.28
C GLN A 451 11.22 22.62 8.64
N GLY A 452 11.23 22.47 7.31
CA GLY A 452 12.46 22.25 6.54
C GLY A 452 13.07 20.86 6.72
N THR A 453 12.39 19.95 7.42
CA THR A 453 12.72 18.52 7.54
C THR A 453 11.96 17.70 6.51
N ILE A 454 12.40 16.46 6.24
CA ILE A 454 11.54 15.51 5.53
C ILE A 454 10.24 15.36 6.31
N ASN A 455 9.11 15.27 5.60
CA ASN A 455 7.81 15.12 6.22
C ASN A 455 7.33 13.68 6.19
N LEU A 456 7.51 12.98 5.06
CA LEU A 456 6.93 11.65 4.86
C LEU A 456 7.99 10.60 4.54
N VAL A 457 7.91 9.48 5.26
CA VAL A 457 8.39 8.16 4.88
C VAL A 457 7.28 7.51 4.04
N PRO A 458 7.46 7.32 2.72
CA PRO A 458 6.39 6.82 1.84
C PRO A 458 5.93 5.40 2.19
N THR A 459 4.61 5.15 2.23
CA THR A 459 4.01 3.84 2.52
C THR A 459 3.08 3.32 1.44
N ALA A 460 2.38 4.20 0.72
CA ALA A 460 1.49 3.83 -0.38
C ALA A 460 1.51 4.91 -1.47
N PHE A 461 1.35 4.50 -2.73
CA PHE A 461 1.30 5.40 -3.88
C PHE A 461 0.49 4.79 -5.01
N ASN A 462 -0.39 5.57 -5.62
CA ASN A 462 -1.20 5.14 -6.77
C ASN A 462 -1.54 6.31 -7.69
N VAL A 463 -1.71 6.01 -8.97
CA VAL A 463 -2.36 6.88 -9.94
C VAL A 463 -3.62 6.17 -10.42
N ASP A 464 -4.78 6.71 -10.05
CA ASP A 464 -6.08 6.09 -10.35
C ASP A 464 -6.46 6.23 -11.84
N ASP A 465 -7.58 5.62 -12.22
CA ASP A 465 -8.08 5.70 -13.60
C ASP A 465 -8.53 7.11 -14.01
N CYS A 466 -8.89 7.97 -13.06
CA CYS A 466 -9.14 9.39 -13.30
C CYS A 466 -7.84 10.22 -13.46
N LEU A 467 -6.68 9.57 -13.29
CA LEU A 467 -5.34 10.14 -13.30
C LEU A 467 -5.05 11.05 -12.11
N ASN A 468 -5.83 10.95 -11.03
CA ASN A 468 -5.49 11.55 -9.75
C ASN A 468 -4.33 10.76 -9.13
N ILE A 469 -3.56 11.45 -8.31
CA ILE A 469 -2.38 10.90 -7.68
C ILE A 469 -2.64 10.80 -6.18
N LEU A 470 -2.70 9.58 -5.68
CA LEU A 470 -2.97 9.27 -4.29
C LEU A 470 -1.69 8.81 -3.61
N LEU A 471 -1.45 9.30 -2.39
CA LEU A 471 -0.26 8.94 -1.64
C LEU A 471 -0.52 8.87 -0.14
N SER A 472 0.30 8.08 0.53
CA SER A 472 0.39 8.03 1.98
C SER A 472 1.84 7.92 2.43
N GLY A 473 2.11 8.48 3.60
CA GLY A 473 3.31 8.25 4.36
C GLY A 473 3.12 8.69 5.80
N TRP A 474 4.06 8.31 6.66
CA TRP A 474 4.12 8.77 8.04
C TRP A 474 5.37 9.61 8.25
N GLY A 475 5.39 10.41 9.30
CA GLY A 475 6.61 11.09 9.72
C GLY A 475 6.51 11.48 11.17
N GLY A 476 7.62 11.44 11.88
CA GLY A 476 7.65 11.70 13.31
C GLY A 476 8.92 11.25 14.01
N VAL A 477 8.85 11.25 15.34
CA VAL A 477 9.99 11.02 16.23
C VAL A 477 10.59 9.61 16.11
N THR A 478 9.83 8.62 15.65
CA THR A 478 10.34 7.26 15.38
C THR A 478 11.48 7.27 14.36
N ASN A 479 11.50 8.24 13.43
CA ASN A 479 12.57 8.35 12.43
C ASN A 479 13.84 9.05 12.96
N SER A 480 13.90 9.42 14.25
CA SER A 480 14.99 10.24 14.83
C SER A 480 16.38 9.59 14.77
N GLY A 481 16.46 8.27 14.69
CA GLY A 481 17.71 7.52 14.46
C GLY A 481 18.25 7.61 13.03
N PHE A 482 17.47 8.18 12.11
CA PHE A 482 17.79 8.36 10.71
C PHE A 482 17.72 9.85 10.33
N VAL A 483 17.10 10.19 9.20
CA VAL A 483 16.81 11.59 8.85
C VAL A 483 15.61 12.06 9.68
N PRO A 484 15.70 13.14 10.47
CA PRO A 484 14.55 13.62 11.23
C PRO A 484 13.33 13.89 10.35
N THR A 485 12.16 13.41 10.78
CA THR A 485 10.89 13.65 10.09
C THR A 485 9.84 14.24 11.02
N SER A 486 8.90 15.00 10.46
CA SER A 486 7.68 15.43 11.13
C SER A 486 6.63 15.79 10.08
N VAL A 487 5.38 15.40 10.31
CA VAL A 487 4.24 15.81 9.47
C VAL A 487 3.73 17.23 9.79
N ASP A 488 4.27 17.89 10.81
CA ASP A 488 3.81 19.22 11.25
C ASP A 488 3.74 20.24 10.11
N GLN A 489 2.60 20.93 10.05
CA GLN A 489 2.31 22.00 9.08
C GLN A 489 2.37 21.55 7.61
N LEU A 490 2.23 20.26 7.33
CA LEU A 490 1.78 19.87 6.01
C LEU A 490 0.40 20.52 5.71
N PRO A 491 0.12 20.86 4.45
CA PRO A 491 -1.18 21.41 4.06
C PRO A 491 -2.31 20.47 4.46
N THR A 492 -3.46 21.00 4.86
CA THR A 492 -4.69 20.21 5.04
C THR A 492 -5.80 20.81 4.20
N SER A 493 -6.66 19.95 3.68
CA SER A 493 -7.88 20.39 2.99
C SER A 493 -8.98 20.70 4.01
N SER A 494 -9.98 21.47 3.59
CA SER A 494 -11.09 21.86 4.47
C SER A 494 -11.96 20.69 4.94
N ASP A 495 -11.89 19.57 4.24
CA ASP A 495 -12.59 18.31 4.49
C ASP A 495 -11.67 17.24 5.10
N ALA A 496 -10.48 17.61 5.57
CA ALA A 496 -9.55 16.69 6.21
C ALA A 496 -10.19 15.96 7.40
N LEU A 497 -10.01 14.64 7.49
CA LEU A 497 -10.41 13.83 8.64
C LEU A 497 -9.81 14.34 9.96
N GLN A 498 -8.57 14.82 9.90
CA GLN A 498 -7.84 15.33 11.05
C GLN A 498 -6.93 16.49 10.59
N THR A 499 -7.14 17.66 11.19
CA THR A 499 -6.39 18.89 10.88
C THR A 499 -5.26 19.19 11.87
N ALA A 500 -5.23 18.49 13.01
CA ALA A 500 -4.20 18.59 14.02
C ALA A 500 -3.32 17.34 14.03
N THR A 501 -2.07 17.49 14.43
CA THR A 501 -1.09 16.41 14.54
C THR A 501 -0.23 16.64 15.77
N ASN A 502 0.34 15.57 16.32
CA ASN A 502 1.40 15.65 17.34
C ASN A 502 2.81 15.71 16.71
N GLY A 503 2.88 15.78 15.38
CA GLY A 503 4.09 15.73 14.56
C GLY A 503 4.54 14.32 14.19
N SER A 504 3.86 13.28 14.70
CA SER A 504 4.15 11.84 14.55
C SER A 504 2.91 11.05 14.13
N ASP A 505 2.37 11.37 12.96
CA ASP A 505 1.13 10.78 12.43
C ASP A 505 1.30 10.31 10.97
N PHE A 506 0.30 9.60 10.46
CA PHE A 506 0.13 9.41 9.02
C PHE A 506 -0.40 10.67 8.35
N TYR A 507 -0.09 10.81 7.08
CA TYR A 507 -0.64 11.84 6.21
C TYR A 507 -1.11 11.21 4.90
N PHE A 508 -2.35 11.50 4.55
CA PHE A 508 -2.99 11.07 3.33
C PHE A 508 -3.20 12.24 2.41
N MET A 509 -2.98 12.06 1.11
CA MET A 509 -3.06 13.16 0.16
C MET A 509 -3.50 12.72 -1.22
N VAL A 510 -4.30 13.57 -1.87
CA VAL A 510 -4.74 13.42 -3.25
C VAL A 510 -4.40 14.69 -4.03
N LEU A 511 -3.74 14.50 -5.17
CA LEU A 511 -3.49 15.54 -6.17
C LEU A 511 -4.31 15.28 -7.42
N GLY A 512 -4.82 16.34 -8.01
CA GLY A 512 -5.48 16.27 -9.31
C GLY A 512 -4.50 15.91 -10.43
N LYS A 513 -5.06 15.47 -11.55
CA LYS A 513 -4.32 15.09 -12.77
C LYS A 513 -3.21 16.07 -13.15
N ASN A 514 -2.03 15.54 -13.50
CA ASN A 514 -0.83 16.31 -13.82
C ASN A 514 -0.43 17.31 -12.72
N PHE A 515 -0.80 17.03 -11.47
CA PHE A 515 -0.49 17.83 -10.30
C PHE A 515 -1.14 19.22 -10.30
N THR A 516 -2.23 19.46 -11.05
CA THR A 516 -2.79 20.81 -11.18
C THR A 516 -3.43 21.39 -9.92
N SER A 517 -3.78 20.53 -8.96
CA SER A 517 -4.56 20.89 -7.79
C SER A 517 -4.25 19.98 -6.61
N PHE A 518 -4.38 20.54 -5.41
CA PHE A 518 -4.40 19.82 -4.15
C PHE A 518 -5.85 19.58 -3.78
N GLU A 519 -6.28 18.32 -3.89
CA GLU A 519 -7.69 17.95 -3.73
C GLU A 519 -7.97 17.56 -2.28
N TYR A 520 -7.07 16.81 -1.66
CA TYR A 520 -7.23 16.34 -0.29
C TYR A 520 -5.89 16.28 0.44
N GLY A 521 -5.90 16.62 1.72
CA GLY A 521 -4.79 16.34 2.63
C GLY A 521 -5.23 16.31 4.08
N SER A 522 -4.89 15.23 4.79
CA SER A 522 -5.29 15.03 6.18
C SER A 522 -4.23 14.27 6.94
N TYR A 523 -4.06 14.62 8.22
CA TYR A 523 -3.37 13.77 9.17
C TYR A 523 -4.25 12.56 9.53
N PHE A 524 -3.65 11.56 10.17
CA PHE A 524 -4.36 10.48 10.84
C PHE A 524 -3.47 9.82 11.89
N GLY A 525 -3.87 9.88 13.15
CA GLY A 525 -3.16 9.23 14.24
C GLY A 525 -3.57 9.73 15.61
N GLY A 526 -2.88 9.25 16.63
CA GLY A 526 -3.23 9.45 18.03
C GLY A 526 -2.76 10.79 18.59
N ALA A 527 -3.34 11.21 19.71
CA ALA A 527 -2.92 12.45 20.37
C ALA A 527 -1.54 12.33 21.04
N SER A 528 -1.11 11.11 21.38
CA SER A 528 0.10 10.83 22.18
C SER A 528 1.05 9.85 21.51
N SER A 529 0.51 8.84 20.83
CA SER A 529 1.29 7.82 20.13
C SER A 529 2.07 8.41 18.96
N ALA A 530 3.20 7.79 18.64
CA ALA A 530 3.97 8.09 17.44
C ALA A 530 3.64 7.04 16.38
N GLU A 531 2.52 7.20 15.68
CA GLU A 531 2.11 6.29 14.62
C GLU A 531 3.16 6.22 13.50
N HIS A 532 3.50 4.99 13.11
CA HIS A 532 4.46 4.70 12.06
C HIS A 532 4.21 3.31 11.46
N VAL A 533 5.08 2.86 10.57
CA VAL A 533 5.21 1.43 10.23
C VAL A 533 6.67 1.02 10.34
N ASP A 534 6.88 -0.27 10.64
CA ASP A 534 8.21 -0.88 10.77
C ASP A 534 8.82 -1.32 9.43
N GLY A 535 8.13 -0.95 8.35
CA GLY A 535 8.55 -1.12 6.97
C GLY A 535 7.43 -1.69 6.11
N GLY A 536 7.72 -1.93 4.86
CA GLY A 536 6.80 -2.50 3.90
C GLY A 536 5.87 -1.52 3.19
N THR A 537 4.97 -2.07 2.37
CA THR A 537 4.14 -1.32 1.42
C THR A 537 2.65 -1.52 1.70
N SER A 538 1.92 -0.43 1.89
CA SER A 538 0.45 -0.41 1.90
C SER A 538 -0.08 -0.01 0.52
N ARG A 539 -1.37 -0.21 0.25
CA ARG A 539 -1.90 -0.10 -1.12
C ARG A 539 -3.17 0.71 -1.22
N PHE A 540 -3.34 1.32 -2.39
CA PHE A 540 -4.63 1.77 -2.89
C PHE A 540 -5.21 0.70 -3.81
N ASP A 541 -6.53 0.56 -3.82
CA ASP A 541 -7.21 -0.13 -4.90
C ASP A 541 -7.47 0.76 -6.10
N ASP A 542 -7.86 0.15 -7.21
CA ASP A 542 -8.19 0.87 -8.45
C ASP A 542 -9.37 1.83 -8.26
N ARG A 543 -10.13 1.66 -7.16
CA ARG A 543 -11.20 2.59 -6.76
C ARG A 543 -10.69 3.80 -5.97
N GLY A 544 -9.37 3.94 -5.83
CA GLY A 544 -8.76 5.01 -5.06
C GLY A 544 -8.91 4.84 -3.55
N ARG A 545 -9.30 3.66 -3.03
CA ARG A 545 -9.43 3.43 -1.58
C ARG A 545 -8.10 2.93 -1.02
N ILE A 546 -7.61 3.53 0.06
CA ILE A 546 -6.41 3.07 0.74
C ILE A 546 -6.71 1.98 1.77
N TYR A 547 -5.80 1.03 1.85
CA TYR A 547 -5.71 -0.01 2.87
C TYR A 547 -4.33 0.13 3.52
N GLN A 548 -4.31 0.62 4.75
CA GLN A 548 -3.08 1.02 5.43
C GLN A 548 -2.91 0.24 6.74
N ALA A 549 -1.74 -0.35 6.95
CA ALA A 549 -1.31 -0.90 8.24
C ALA A 549 -0.54 0.17 9.03
N VAL A 550 -0.65 0.13 10.35
CA VAL A 550 -0.01 1.09 11.26
C VAL A 550 0.47 0.38 12.53
N CYS A 551 1.67 0.70 13.00
CA CYS A 551 2.06 0.53 14.39
C CYS A 551 1.36 1.59 15.22
N ALA A 552 0.24 1.22 15.84
CA ALA A 552 -0.66 2.15 16.53
C ALA A 552 -0.63 1.94 18.05
N GLY A 553 -0.95 3.00 18.80
CA GLY A 553 -1.07 2.93 20.26
C GLY A 553 0.27 2.67 20.98
N CYS A 554 1.40 2.85 20.30
CA CYS A 554 2.72 2.55 20.83
C CYS A 554 2.99 3.30 22.15
N GLY A 555 3.65 2.62 23.09
CA GLY A 555 3.73 3.06 24.49
C GLY A 555 2.54 2.61 25.35
N GLY A 556 1.63 1.80 24.81
CA GLY A 556 0.47 1.28 25.53
C GLY A 556 -0.70 2.27 25.59
N ASN A 557 -0.75 3.21 24.65
CA ASN A 557 -1.85 4.17 24.53
C ASN A 557 -3.02 3.53 23.76
N ASP A 558 -4.21 4.04 24.05
CA ASP A 558 -5.45 3.67 23.36
C ASP A 558 -6.04 4.90 22.66
N ASP A 559 -5.29 5.48 21.73
CA ASP A 559 -5.55 6.80 21.16
C ASP A 559 -5.59 6.86 19.62
N LEU A 560 -5.33 5.77 18.91
CA LEU A 560 -5.60 5.71 17.47
C LEU A 560 -7.11 5.93 17.24
N PRO A 561 -7.51 6.84 16.33
CA PRO A 561 -8.93 7.04 16.02
C PRO A 561 -9.55 5.76 15.41
N THR A 562 -10.34 5.01 16.18
CA THR A 562 -11.07 3.82 15.72
C THR A 562 -12.53 4.15 15.35
N THR A 563 -13.14 3.29 14.53
CA THR A 563 -14.56 3.45 14.15
C THR A 563 -15.49 2.67 15.09
N PRO A 564 -16.64 3.24 15.51
CA PRO A 564 -17.63 2.49 16.29
C PRO A 564 -18.05 1.20 15.59
N GLY A 565 -18.04 0.09 16.32
CA GLY A 565 -18.38 -1.23 15.78
C GLY A 565 -17.22 -1.97 15.10
N ALA A 566 -16.05 -1.33 14.95
CA ALA A 566 -14.85 -2.01 14.49
C ALA A 566 -14.52 -3.24 15.36
N PHE A 567 -13.91 -4.24 14.75
CA PHE A 567 -13.55 -5.50 15.39
C PHE A 567 -12.82 -5.32 16.72
N SER A 568 -11.85 -4.41 16.76
CA SER A 568 -11.23 -3.95 18.00
C SER A 568 -11.06 -2.44 17.99
N GLN A 569 -11.79 -1.77 18.87
CA GLN A 569 -11.67 -0.33 19.09
C GLN A 569 -10.53 0.05 20.04
N THR A 570 -9.96 -0.94 20.74
CA THR A 570 -8.96 -0.73 21.79
C THR A 570 -7.62 -1.36 21.46
N ASN A 571 -6.55 -0.71 21.91
CA ASN A 571 -5.23 -1.31 22.02
C ASN A 571 -5.16 -2.23 23.24
N ASN A 572 -5.22 -3.55 23.01
CA ASN A 572 -5.13 -4.54 24.09
C ASN A 572 -3.68 -4.99 24.40
N SER A 573 -2.69 -4.38 23.74
CA SER A 573 -1.26 -4.63 23.97
C SER A 573 -0.71 -3.65 25.02
N SER A 574 0.35 -4.05 25.73
CA SER A 574 1.07 -3.15 26.64
C SER A 574 1.98 -2.16 25.92
N ASN A 575 2.15 -2.30 24.60
CA ASN A 575 2.95 -1.41 23.77
C ASN A 575 2.18 -1.09 22.48
N CYS A 576 2.65 -1.51 21.30
CA CYS A 576 2.00 -1.25 20.03
C CYS A 576 1.01 -2.36 19.67
N ASN A 577 0.08 -2.04 18.78
CA ASN A 577 -0.82 -2.99 18.16
C ASN A 577 -1.00 -2.63 16.68
N LEU A 578 -1.20 -3.64 15.84
CA LEU A 578 -1.47 -3.41 14.43
C LEU A 578 -2.81 -2.68 14.33
N GLY A 579 -2.75 -1.41 13.93
CA GLY A 579 -3.89 -0.65 13.45
C GLY A 579 -4.06 -0.86 11.95
N VAL A 580 -5.30 -0.89 11.48
CA VAL A 580 -5.65 -0.91 10.06
C VAL A 580 -6.62 0.21 9.75
N ILE A 581 -6.41 0.90 8.65
CA ILE A 581 -7.23 2.02 8.18
C ILE A 581 -7.68 1.69 6.77
N LYS A 582 -8.99 1.80 6.53
CA LYS A 582 -9.60 1.76 5.21
C LYS A 582 -10.30 3.09 4.94
N LEU A 583 -9.84 3.81 3.92
CA LEU A 583 -10.30 5.16 3.61
C LEU A 583 -10.56 5.27 2.09
N ASP A 584 -11.73 5.77 1.73
CA ASP A 584 -12.17 6.07 0.36
C ASP A 584 -12.04 7.56 0.09
N PHE A 585 -11.33 7.91 -0.99
CA PHE A 585 -11.15 9.30 -1.39
C PHE A 585 -12.16 9.76 -2.46
N GLU A 586 -13.08 8.87 -2.88
CA GLU A 586 -14.18 9.15 -3.82
C GLU A 586 -13.72 9.90 -5.08
N THR A 587 -12.59 9.50 -5.68
CA THR A 587 -11.92 10.27 -6.74
C THR A 587 -12.62 10.28 -8.11
N GLY A 588 -13.90 9.87 -8.15
CA GLY A 588 -14.85 10.05 -9.26
C GLY A 588 -15.41 8.73 -9.80
N ILE A 589 -16.73 8.66 -10.01
CA ILE A 589 -17.45 7.49 -10.54
C ILE A 589 -17.14 7.27 -12.04
N GLU A 590 -16.63 6.10 -12.44
CA GLU A 590 -16.49 5.69 -13.84
C GLU A 590 -17.45 4.54 -14.17
N ALA A 591 -18.44 4.82 -15.04
CA ALA A 591 -19.33 3.79 -15.55
C ALA A 591 -18.64 3.01 -16.69
N ILE A 592 -18.23 1.77 -16.45
CA ILE A 592 -17.63 0.89 -17.47
C ILE A 592 -18.66 -0.18 -17.86
N ALA A 593 -19.17 -0.06 -19.08
CA ALA A 593 -19.94 -1.12 -19.72
C ALA A 593 -19.02 -1.85 -20.71
N ASP A 594 -18.65 -3.09 -20.39
CA ASP A 594 -17.86 -3.94 -21.29
C ASP A 594 -18.71 -5.09 -21.85
N VAL A 595 -18.32 -5.57 -23.04
CA VAL A 595 -18.96 -6.69 -23.73
C VAL A 595 -17.99 -7.86 -23.70
N ASP A 596 -18.29 -8.85 -22.86
CA ASP A 596 -17.53 -10.10 -22.80
C ASP A 596 -17.85 -10.97 -24.02
N PHE A 597 -16.84 -11.23 -24.86
CA PHE A 597 -16.94 -12.06 -26.06
C PHE A 597 -16.41 -13.50 -25.86
N ASP A 598 -15.83 -13.83 -24.70
CA ASP A 598 -15.10 -15.09 -24.46
C ASP A 598 -15.92 -16.14 -23.69
N TYR A 599 -17.16 -15.83 -23.28
CA TYR A 599 -18.04 -16.80 -22.65
C TYR A 599 -18.70 -17.73 -23.69
N LEU A 600 -18.19 -18.97 -23.77
CA LEU A 600 -18.62 -20.14 -24.57
C LEU A 600 -19.86 -19.93 -25.47
N ILE A 601 -19.58 -19.74 -26.77
CA ILE A 601 -20.57 -19.80 -27.86
C ILE A 601 -21.01 -21.27 -28.03
N ASP A 602 -22.16 -21.64 -27.48
CA ASP A 602 -22.85 -22.87 -27.90
C ASP A 602 -23.48 -22.62 -29.29
N THR A 603 -22.94 -23.27 -30.30
CA THR A 603 -23.30 -23.06 -31.71
C THR A 603 -24.54 -23.87 -32.06
N THR A 604 -25.73 -23.39 -31.71
CA THR A 604 -26.95 -23.71 -32.46
C THR A 604 -27.91 -22.51 -32.54
N CYS A 605 -27.91 -21.86 -33.70
CA CYS A 605 -28.97 -21.01 -34.27
C CYS A 605 -29.50 -19.80 -33.46
N TYR A 606 -29.16 -18.61 -33.97
CA TYR A 606 -30.04 -17.43 -34.08
C TYR A 606 -30.52 -16.78 -32.77
N GLU A 607 -29.60 -16.40 -31.89
CA GLU A 607 -29.77 -15.24 -30.98
C GLU A 607 -28.38 -14.88 -30.42
N LEU A 608 -27.82 -13.73 -30.84
CA LEU A 608 -26.62 -13.19 -30.23
C LEU A 608 -26.99 -12.74 -28.82
N THR A 609 -26.73 -13.58 -27.81
CA THR A 609 -26.98 -13.22 -26.42
C THR A 609 -25.80 -12.36 -25.94
N LEU A 610 -25.99 -11.05 -25.99
CA LEU A 610 -25.01 -10.08 -25.49
C LEU A 610 -25.18 -9.97 -23.98
N ARG A 611 -24.18 -10.42 -23.21
CA ARG A 611 -24.15 -10.20 -21.76
C ARG A 611 -23.27 -8.99 -21.48
N LEU A 612 -23.91 -7.90 -21.10
CA LEU A 612 -23.22 -6.71 -20.59
C LEU A 612 -22.80 -7.01 -19.15
N SER A 613 -21.50 -6.95 -18.87
CA SER A 613 -21.00 -6.95 -17.49
C SER A 613 -20.82 -5.51 -17.05
N ASN A 614 -21.34 -5.19 -15.86
CA ASN A 614 -21.05 -3.92 -15.22
C ASN A 614 -19.69 -4.02 -14.52
N SER A 615 -18.67 -3.38 -15.10
CA SER A 615 -17.32 -3.29 -14.55
C SER A 615 -17.03 -1.90 -14.01
N SER A 616 -18.07 -1.12 -13.69
CA SER A 616 -17.93 0.26 -13.22
C SER A 616 -17.03 0.33 -11.98
N VAL A 617 -16.15 1.34 -11.99
CA VAL A 617 -15.17 1.62 -10.93
C VAL A 617 -15.68 2.88 -10.21
N ASN A 618 -15.53 2.96 -8.89
CA ASN A 618 -16.00 4.10 -8.07
C ASN A 618 -17.51 4.34 -8.05
N ALA A 619 -18.33 3.42 -8.54
CA ALA A 619 -19.76 3.42 -8.25
C ALA A 619 -19.96 2.78 -6.88
N ASN A 620 -19.96 3.60 -5.82
CA ASN A 620 -20.41 3.17 -4.50
C ASN A 620 -21.91 2.84 -4.53
#